data_AF-A0A2M8NE46-F1
#
_entry.id   AF-A0A2M8NE46-F1
#
_cell.length_a   1.000
_cell.length_b   1.000
_cell.length_c   1.000
_cell.angle_alpha   90.00
_cell.angle_beta   90.00
_cell.angle_gamma   90.00
#
_symmetry.space_group_name_H-M   'P 1'
#
loop_
_entity.id
_entity.type
_entity.pdbx_description
1 polymer ?
#
loop_
_entity_poly.entity_id
_entity_poly.type
_entity_poly.pdbx_seq_one_letter_code
_entity_poly.pdbx_strand_id
1 'polypeptide(L)'
;MSDETYLSIIIDRIRVCKRYKPRFGQGGSGLSLAEFQTLYSSDIFYSWFGLDTPMIYAAHRAAGGITSVYRQIGIGCEELFRHVLMDQLGLSAEQVKWSYTVQRRDGSKRTLSLDARIALDDIVVVDRRNYINEWLQQAAMTIGV
;
A
#
# COMPACT_ATOMS: atom_id res chain seq x y z
N MET A 1 -0.58 -14.19 -14.83
CA MET A 1 -1.47 -14.33 -13.67
C MET A 1 -2.88 -13.89 -14.07
N SER A 2 -3.93 -14.42 -13.45
CA SER A 2 -5.31 -13.95 -13.69
C SER A 2 -5.70 -12.87 -12.70
N ASP A 3 -6.66 -12.01 -13.05
CA ASP A 3 -7.21 -10.96 -12.17
C ASP A 3 -7.63 -11.49 -10.80
N GLU A 4 -8.10 -12.75 -10.73
CA GLU A 4 -8.44 -13.45 -9.49
C GLU A 4 -7.27 -13.52 -8.50
N THR A 5 -6.03 -13.70 -8.99
CA THR A 5 -4.84 -13.77 -8.13
C THR A 5 -4.45 -12.41 -7.58
N TYR A 6 -4.65 -11.34 -8.37
CA TYR A 6 -4.45 -9.97 -7.88
C TYR A 6 -5.50 -9.60 -6.83
N LEU A 7 -6.76 -9.97 -7.07
CA LEU A 7 -7.84 -9.77 -6.13
C LEU A 7 -7.59 -10.53 -4.82
N SER A 8 -7.08 -11.77 -4.89
CA SER A 8 -6.82 -12.56 -3.69
C SER A 8 -5.78 -11.93 -2.76
N ILE A 9 -4.74 -11.28 -3.30
CA ILE A 9 -3.72 -10.57 -2.49
C ILE A 9 -4.39 -9.53 -1.58
N ILE A 10 -5.27 -8.71 -2.16
CA ILE A 10 -5.99 -7.66 -1.42
C ILE A 10 -6.96 -8.27 -0.41
N ILE A 11 -7.77 -9.25 -0.83
CA ILE A 11 -8.76 -9.89 0.05
C ILE A 11 -8.07 -10.58 1.24
N ASP A 12 -6.94 -11.24 1.02
CA ASP A 12 -6.23 -11.96 2.08
C ASP A 12 -5.67 -11.00 3.13
N ARG A 13 -5.19 -9.83 2.73
CA ARG A 13 -4.81 -8.78 3.68
C ARG A 13 -6.00 -8.25 4.49
N ILE A 14 -7.16 -8.08 3.87
CA ILE A 14 -8.40 -7.70 4.58
C ILE A 14 -8.83 -8.81 5.56
N ARG A 15 -8.68 -10.09 5.19
CA ARG A 15 -9.01 -11.22 6.06
C ARG A 15 -8.17 -11.25 7.34
N VAL A 16 -6.94 -10.71 7.34
CA VAL A 16 -6.13 -10.55 8.56
C VAL A 16 -6.86 -9.71 9.61
N CYS A 17 -7.60 -8.66 9.18
CA CYS A 17 -8.39 -7.82 10.07
C CYS A 17 -9.48 -8.59 10.80
N LYS A 18 -10.03 -9.67 10.22
CA LYS A 18 -11.06 -10.51 10.88
C LYS A 18 -10.53 -11.19 12.15
N ARG A 19 -9.21 -11.38 12.26
CA ARG A 19 -8.55 -12.01 13.41
C ARG A 19 -7.92 -10.99 14.37
N TYR A 20 -7.96 -9.70 14.02
CA TYR A 20 -7.37 -8.63 14.80
C TYR A 20 -8.26 -8.26 16.00
N LYS A 21 -7.71 -8.35 17.22
CA LYS A 21 -8.36 -7.85 18.44
C LYS A 21 -7.86 -6.42 18.70
N PRO A 22 -8.68 -5.38 18.50
CA PRO A 22 -8.23 -4.00 18.70
C PRO A 22 -7.93 -3.72 20.18
N ARG A 23 -6.84 -3.00 20.44
CA ARG A 23 -6.60 -2.37 21.74
C ARG A 23 -7.38 -1.05 21.76
N PHE A 24 -8.40 -0.97 22.61
CA PHE A 24 -9.22 0.24 22.77
C PHE A 24 -8.35 1.41 23.25
N GLY A 25 -8.19 2.43 22.42
CA GLY A 25 -7.57 3.70 22.81
C GLY A 25 -8.64 4.67 23.30
N GLN A 26 -8.52 5.14 24.54
CA GLN A 26 -9.31 6.27 25.04
C GLN A 26 -8.62 7.58 24.66
N GLY A 27 -9.24 8.45 23.85
CA GLY A 27 -8.87 9.87 23.79
C GLY A 27 -9.11 10.60 22.45
N GLY A 28 -9.83 11.73 22.51
CA GLY A 28 -9.91 12.79 21.48
C GLY A 28 -11.32 13.17 21.02
N SER A 29 -11.58 14.47 20.77
CA SER A 29 -12.79 14.99 20.12
C SER A 29 -12.83 14.57 18.66
N GLY A 30 -13.20 13.31 18.40
CA GLY A 30 -13.20 12.71 17.07
C GLY A 30 -14.11 13.44 16.06
N LEU A 31 -13.98 13.05 14.79
CA LEU A 31 -14.79 13.58 13.68
C LEU A 31 -16.29 13.22 13.84
N SER A 32 -17.18 14.11 13.43
CA SER A 32 -18.61 13.80 13.28
C SER A 32 -18.84 12.82 12.11
N LEU A 33 -20.01 12.16 12.08
CA LEU A 33 -20.36 11.22 11.00
C LEU A 33 -20.33 11.89 9.62
N ALA A 34 -20.81 13.15 9.54
CA ALA A 34 -20.83 13.91 8.30
C ALA A 34 -19.41 14.25 7.80
N GLU A 35 -18.51 14.64 8.72
CA GLU A 35 -17.10 14.90 8.38
C GLU A 35 -16.37 13.62 7.98
N PHE A 36 -16.66 12.50 8.65
CA PHE A 36 -16.12 11.19 8.30
C PHE A 36 -16.55 10.76 6.90
N GLN A 37 -17.85 10.82 6.58
CA GLN A 37 -18.36 10.46 5.27
C GLN A 37 -17.80 11.36 4.17
N THR A 38 -17.72 12.67 4.41
CA THR A 38 -17.16 13.62 3.44
C THR A 38 -15.69 13.30 3.15
N LEU A 39 -14.89 13.04 4.18
CA LEU A 39 -13.47 12.75 4.03
C LEU A 39 -13.24 11.42 3.28
N TYR A 40 -13.92 10.36 3.67
CA TYR A 40 -13.67 9.02 3.13
C TYR A 40 -14.41 8.71 1.82
N SER A 41 -15.51 9.39 1.50
CA SER A 41 -16.16 9.28 0.18
C SER A 41 -15.47 10.09 -0.91
N SER A 42 -14.72 11.14 -0.54
CA SER A 42 -13.96 11.95 -1.50
C SER A 42 -12.80 11.20 -2.14
N ASP A 43 -12.36 10.11 -1.52
CA ASP A 43 -11.33 9.24 -2.05
C ASP A 43 -11.97 8.05 -2.79
N ILE A 44 -11.79 8.01 -4.11
CA ILE A 44 -12.32 6.97 -5.00
C ILE A 44 -11.83 5.58 -4.57
N PHE A 45 -10.60 5.49 -4.07
CA PHE A 45 -10.03 4.25 -3.60
C PHE A 45 -10.76 3.74 -2.35
N TYR A 46 -11.06 4.60 -1.38
CA TYR A 46 -11.77 4.18 -0.16
C TYR A 46 -13.27 3.91 -0.37
N SER A 47 -13.93 4.64 -1.27
CA SER A 47 -15.31 4.35 -1.66
C SER A 47 -15.43 3.01 -2.37
N TRP A 48 -14.46 2.62 -3.22
CA TRP A 48 -14.41 1.30 -3.84
C TRP A 48 -14.34 0.15 -2.83
N PHE A 49 -13.67 0.34 -1.69
CA PHE A 49 -13.64 -0.64 -0.60
C PHE A 49 -14.87 -0.59 0.33
N GLY A 50 -15.83 0.32 0.09
CA GLY A 50 -17.03 0.48 0.92
C GLY A 50 -16.74 0.96 2.35
N LEU A 51 -15.65 1.73 2.53
CA LEU A 51 -15.20 2.20 3.84
C LEU A 51 -15.87 3.49 4.32
N ASP A 52 -16.77 4.05 3.51
CA ASP A 52 -17.56 5.25 3.77
C ASP A 52 -18.90 4.96 4.48
N THR A 53 -19.12 3.71 4.91
CA THR A 53 -20.39 3.31 5.54
C THR A 53 -20.51 3.76 7.00
N PRO A 54 -21.75 4.04 7.48
CA PRO A 54 -22.02 4.35 8.89
C PRO A 54 -21.53 3.27 9.88
N MET A 55 -21.44 2.02 9.42
CA MET A 55 -20.93 0.90 10.22
C MET A 55 -19.42 1.02 10.49
N ILE A 56 -18.64 1.48 9.50
CA ILE A 56 -17.21 1.74 9.65
C ILE A 56 -16.99 2.95 10.57
N TYR A 57 -17.83 3.99 10.48
CA TYR A 57 -17.80 5.12 11.42
C TYR A 57 -18.09 4.67 12.87
N ALA A 58 -19.09 3.82 13.08
CA ALA A 58 -19.39 3.27 14.40
C ALA A 58 -18.22 2.43 14.96
N ALA A 59 -17.61 1.59 14.13
CA ALA A 59 -16.43 0.82 14.49
C ALA A 59 -15.19 1.70 14.78
N HIS A 60 -15.02 2.79 14.02
CA HIS A 60 -13.99 3.80 14.23
C HIS A 60 -14.11 4.43 15.61
N ARG A 61 -15.30 4.96 15.91
CA ARG A 61 -15.62 5.63 17.18
C ARG A 61 -15.53 4.68 18.39
N ALA A 62 -15.82 3.40 18.20
CA ALA A 62 -15.84 2.42 19.28
C ALA A 62 -14.46 1.82 19.63
N ALA A 63 -13.51 1.70 18.69
CA ALA A 63 -12.34 0.85 18.94
C ALA A 63 -11.02 1.25 18.23
N GLY A 64 -10.95 2.35 17.49
CA GLY A 64 -9.72 2.75 16.79
C GLY A 64 -9.21 1.74 15.74
N GLY A 65 -10.03 0.74 15.38
CA GLY A 65 -9.66 -0.36 14.50
C GLY A 65 -9.48 0.03 13.03
N ILE A 66 -9.93 1.23 12.64
CA ILE A 66 -9.80 1.72 11.26
C ILE A 66 -8.34 1.79 10.83
N THR A 67 -7.46 2.24 11.73
CA THR A 67 -6.03 2.45 11.43
C THR A 67 -5.37 1.13 11.07
N SER A 68 -5.82 0.03 11.67
CA SER A 68 -5.36 -1.32 11.34
C SER A 68 -5.90 -1.78 9.98
N VAL A 69 -7.16 -1.46 9.64
CA VAL A 69 -7.74 -1.78 8.33
C VAL A 69 -7.03 -1.02 7.21
N TYR A 70 -6.86 0.30 7.34
CA TYR A 70 -6.13 1.10 6.36
C TYR A 70 -4.70 0.62 6.16
N ARG A 71 -4.02 0.26 7.25
CA ARG A 71 -2.67 -0.30 7.19
C ARG A 71 -2.65 -1.61 6.41
N GLN A 72 -3.59 -2.53 6.65
CA GLN A 72 -3.65 -3.79 5.90
C GLN A 72 -3.97 -3.57 4.42
N ILE A 73 -4.86 -2.63 4.09
CA ILE A 73 -5.14 -2.28 2.70
C ILE A 73 -3.90 -1.71 2.03
N GLY A 74 -3.20 -0.77 2.68
CA GLY A 74 -1.94 -0.21 2.17
C GLY A 74 -0.88 -1.29 1.91
N ILE A 75 -0.69 -2.22 2.86
CA ILE A 75 0.22 -3.36 2.69
C ILE A 75 -0.24 -4.25 1.52
N GLY A 76 -1.55 -4.49 1.36
CA GLY A 76 -2.09 -5.25 0.24
C GLY A 76 -1.83 -4.59 -1.10
N CYS A 77 -1.98 -3.26 -1.19
CA CYS A 77 -1.66 -2.51 -2.40
C CYS A 77 -0.18 -2.58 -2.74
N GLU A 78 0.70 -2.47 -1.74
CA GLU A 78 2.15 -2.59 -1.90
C GLU A 78 2.51 -3.99 -2.44
N GLU A 79 1.90 -5.05 -1.91
CA GLU A 79 2.10 -6.42 -2.40
C GLU A 79 1.56 -6.62 -3.81
N LEU A 80 0.34 -6.15 -4.08
CA LEU A 80 -0.26 -6.21 -5.41
C LEU A 80 0.61 -5.50 -6.44
N PHE A 81 1.08 -4.29 -6.11
CA PHE A 81 1.95 -3.51 -6.99
C PHE A 81 3.25 -4.26 -7.32
N ARG A 82 3.90 -4.88 -6.33
CA ARG A 82 5.07 -5.73 -6.57
C ARG A 82 4.76 -6.91 -7.49
N HIS A 83 3.62 -7.58 -7.28
CA HIS A 83 3.19 -8.68 -8.13
C HIS A 83 2.96 -8.25 -9.58
N VAL A 84 2.33 -7.09 -9.80
CA VAL A 84 2.18 -6.51 -11.15
C VAL A 84 3.55 -6.28 -11.77
N LEU A 85 4.51 -5.70 -11.05
CA LEU A 85 5.87 -5.51 -11.57
C LEU A 85 6.57 -6.82 -11.92
N MET A 86 6.44 -7.84 -11.06
CA MET A 86 7.00 -9.18 -11.33
C MET A 86 6.43 -9.76 -12.63
N ASP A 87 5.12 -9.70 -12.83
CA ASP A 87 4.48 -10.24 -14.04
C ASP A 87 4.82 -9.42 -15.30
N GLN A 88 4.76 -8.09 -15.18
CA GLN A 88 4.96 -7.19 -16.31
C GLN A 88 6.43 -7.07 -16.72
N LEU A 89 7.38 -7.25 -15.80
CA LEU A 89 8.81 -7.06 -16.07
C LEU A 89 9.64 -8.34 -15.96
N GLY A 90 9.04 -9.45 -15.49
CA GLY A 90 9.74 -10.72 -15.30
C GLY A 90 10.69 -10.71 -14.09
N LEU A 91 10.43 -9.86 -13.10
CA LEU A 91 11.28 -9.70 -11.92
C LEU A 91 10.96 -10.78 -10.87
N SER A 92 11.97 -11.18 -10.10
CA SER A 92 11.79 -12.05 -8.92
C SER A 92 11.29 -11.27 -7.70
N ALA A 93 10.81 -12.01 -6.70
CA ALA A 93 10.37 -11.43 -5.43
C ALA A 93 11.50 -10.70 -4.68
N GLU A 94 12.75 -11.13 -4.84
CA GLU A 94 13.92 -10.45 -4.29
C GLU A 94 14.25 -9.17 -5.07
N GLN A 95 14.18 -9.19 -6.39
CA GLN A 95 14.52 -8.05 -7.25
C GLN A 95 13.56 -6.87 -7.05
N VAL A 96 12.26 -7.13 -6.83
CA VAL A 96 11.26 -6.07 -6.59
C VAL A 96 11.30 -5.50 -5.17
N LYS A 97 12.03 -6.13 -4.24
CA LYS A 97 12.16 -5.68 -2.86
C LYS A 97 13.47 -4.93 -2.66
N TRP A 98 13.41 -3.85 -1.89
CA TRP A 98 14.61 -3.15 -1.47
C TRP A 98 14.43 -2.55 -0.09
N SER A 99 15.43 -2.76 0.76
CA SER A 99 15.47 -2.15 2.08
C SER A 99 16.91 -2.00 2.57
N TYR A 100 17.11 -1.09 3.51
CA TYR A 100 18.38 -0.89 4.19
C TYR A 100 18.15 -0.51 5.64
N THR A 101 19.16 -0.72 6.50
CA THR A 101 19.07 -0.42 7.93
C THR A 101 19.95 0.77 8.28
N VAL A 102 19.38 1.73 9.00
CA VAL A 102 20.08 2.90 9.53
C VAL A 102 20.12 2.84 11.05
N GLN A 103 21.20 3.35 11.65
CA GLN A 103 21.23 3.62 13.09
C GLN A 103 20.59 4.97 13.39
N ARG A 104 19.75 5.02 14.41
CA ARG A 104 19.18 6.25 14.96
C ARG A 104 20.12 6.84 16.00
N ARG A 105 19.90 8.13 16.30
CA ARG A 105 20.68 8.87 17.32
C ARG A 105 20.60 8.26 18.72
N ASP A 106 19.54 7.49 19.00
CA ASP A 106 19.33 6.77 20.27
C ASP A 106 19.98 5.38 20.31
N GLY A 107 20.75 5.00 19.27
CA GLY A 107 21.38 3.69 19.16
C GLY A 107 20.45 2.57 18.63
N SER A 108 19.16 2.85 18.43
CA SER A 108 18.23 1.86 17.85
C SER A 108 18.42 1.74 16.33
N LYS A 109 18.12 0.55 15.78
CA LYS A 109 18.14 0.31 14.33
C LYS A 109 16.76 0.55 13.73
N ARG A 110 16.71 1.21 12.57
CA ARG A 110 15.49 1.37 11.76
C ARG A 110 15.73 0.81 10.37
N THR A 111 14.85 -0.07 9.91
CA THR A 111 14.80 -0.49 8.51
C THR A 111 13.95 0.50 7.71
N LEU A 112 14.47 0.93 6.56
CA LEU A 112 13.79 1.73 5.56
C LEU A 112 13.64 0.86 4.32
N SER A 113 12.43 0.82 3.77
CA SER A 113 12.08 0.02 2.59
C SER A 113 11.39 0.91 1.56
N LEU A 114 11.58 0.54 0.29
CA LEU A 114 10.78 1.07 -0.81
C LEU A 114 9.56 0.18 -1.05
N ASP A 115 8.50 0.77 -1.59
CA ASP A 115 7.31 0.03 -2.00
C ASP A 115 7.67 -1.00 -3.08
N ALA A 116 8.50 -0.61 -4.05
CA ALA A 116 9.15 -1.54 -4.97
C ALA A 116 10.47 -0.98 -5.50
N ARG A 117 11.27 -1.84 -6.12
CA ARG A 117 12.47 -1.48 -6.88
C ARG A 117 12.38 -2.05 -8.29
N ILE A 118 12.84 -1.26 -9.25
CA ILE A 118 13.02 -1.68 -10.63
C ILE A 118 14.46 -1.33 -11.01
N ALA A 119 15.31 -2.34 -11.22
CA ALA A 119 16.63 -2.14 -11.81
C ALA A 119 16.59 -2.55 -13.27
N LEU A 120 17.09 -1.70 -14.18
CA LEU A 120 17.02 -1.95 -15.62
C LEU A 120 17.75 -3.24 -16.03
N ASP A 121 18.85 -3.55 -15.37
CA ASP A 121 19.66 -4.75 -15.65
C ASP A 121 18.91 -6.05 -15.32
N ASP A 122 17.99 -6.01 -14.36
CA ASP A 122 17.18 -7.16 -13.97
C ASP A 122 16.06 -7.48 -14.99
N ILE A 123 15.71 -6.55 -15.88
CA ILE A 123 14.64 -6.73 -16.88
C ILE A 123 15.20 -7.45 -18.10
N VAL A 124 15.06 -8.78 -18.17
CA VAL A 124 15.66 -9.61 -19.25
C VAL A 124 15.12 -9.25 -20.64
N VAL A 125 13.82 -8.93 -20.75
CA VAL A 125 13.17 -8.63 -22.03
C VAL A 125 13.52 -7.21 -22.49
N VAL A 126 14.27 -7.12 -23.59
CA VAL A 126 14.82 -5.85 -24.12
C VAL A 126 13.73 -4.80 -24.37
N ASP A 127 12.61 -5.18 -25.00
CA ASP A 127 11.53 -4.24 -25.29
C ASP A 127 10.92 -3.63 -24.01
N ARG A 128 10.72 -4.46 -22.98
CA ARG A 128 10.23 -4.01 -21.67
C ARG A 128 11.25 -3.12 -20.96
N ARG A 129 12.54 -3.44 -21.07
CA ARG A 129 13.63 -2.62 -20.51
C ARG A 129 13.66 -1.24 -21.17
N ASN A 130 13.58 -1.19 -22.50
CA ASN A 130 13.56 0.06 -23.26
C ASN A 130 12.36 0.92 -22.88
N TYR A 131 11.16 0.32 -22.81
CA TYR A 131 9.94 0.99 -22.38
C TYR A 131 10.08 1.61 -20.98
N ILE A 132 10.60 0.85 -20.00
CA ILE A 132 10.82 1.38 -18.65
C ILE A 132 11.89 2.47 -18.63
N ASN A 133 12.96 2.33 -19.40
CA ASN A 133 14.00 3.35 -19.50
C ASN A 133 13.47 4.67 -20.08
N GLU A 134 12.64 4.60 -21.12
CA GLU A 134 11.95 5.76 -21.70
C GLU A 134 11.01 6.41 -20.70
N TRP A 135 10.23 5.60 -19.99
CA TRP A 135 9.35 6.11 -18.92
C TRP A 135 10.14 6.81 -17.80
N LEU A 136 11.27 6.25 -17.37
CA LEU A 136 12.15 6.88 -16.36
C LEU A 136 12.72 8.21 -16.85
N GLN A 137 13.15 8.27 -18.11
CA GLN A 137 13.64 9.51 -18.74
C GLN A 137 12.55 10.58 -18.75
N GLN A 138 11.33 10.23 -19.16
CA GLN A 138 10.20 11.15 -19.18
C GLN A 138 9.81 11.63 -17.77
N ALA A 139 9.82 10.72 -16.79
CA ALA A 139 9.57 11.07 -15.40
C ALA A 139 10.63 12.05 -14.87
N ALA A 140 11.92 11.79 -15.14
CA ALA A 140 13.04 12.64 -14.75
C ALA A 140 12.90 14.06 -15.35
N MET A 141 12.60 14.16 -16.64
CA MET A 141 12.32 15.44 -17.29
C MET A 141 11.16 16.20 -16.64
N THR A 142 10.11 15.48 -16.23
CA THR A 142 8.93 16.09 -15.59
C THR A 142 9.27 16.68 -14.22
N ILE A 143 10.15 16.03 -13.46
CA ILE A 143 10.58 16.49 -12.12
C ILE A 143 11.82 17.39 -12.15
N GLY A 144 12.41 17.63 -13.33
CA GLY A 144 13.55 18.53 -13.53
C GLY A 144 14.91 17.97 -13.11
N VAL A 145 15.10 16.65 -13.23
CA VAL A 145 16.37 15.95 -12.94
C VAL A 145 16.95 15.35 -14.21
#